data_AF-A0A1G0LEW6-F1
#
_entry.id   AF-A0A1G0LEW6-F1
#
_cell.length_a   1.000
_cell.length_b   1.000
_cell.length_c   1.000
_cell.angle_alpha   90.00
_cell.angle_beta   90.00
_cell.angle_gamma   90.00
#
_symmetry.space_group_name_H-M   'P 1'
#
loop_
_entity.id
_entity.type
_entity.pdbx_description
1 polymer ?
#
loop_
_entity_poly.entity_id
_entity_poly.type
_entity_poly.pdbx_seq_one_letter_code
_entity_poly.pdbx_strand_id
1 'polypeptide(L)'
;LCPGLSVTFTREATGEKKEWHYEDGLKDYLLEQLENKSFLPQEPLMGHFENNETADWAMVWSLEENASVTESYVNLIPTVQGGTHVAGLKQGLIDAMREFCDLHNLLPRGVKLSSDDSWDQCNFILSVKLTDPQFSGQTKEKLSSMECQTFVSGIVKDAFSLWLNTHIEEAKSLAELVIDNAQKRLRKAKTVTRKKVTTGPALPGKLTDCISQESDQCELFIVEGDSAGGSAKQARDKNYQAILPIRGKILNTWEVSSDQVLASQEVHDIAVALGVDPDSDNLSGLRYGKICILADADSDGAHIATLLCALFFKHFPVLVRQGHVHVAMPPLYRIDVGKEMFYALDDAEKQGILDQITAEKKRGTAHIQRFKGLGEMNPSQLRETTMNPETRRLVQLTLQEESKATDMMDLLLAKQRANDRKKWLEEKGDLAEVS
;
A
#
# COMPACT_ATOMS: atom_id res chain seq x y z
N LEU A 1 12.24 -22.07 -11.88
CA LEU A 1 11.04 -22.49 -11.12
C LEU A 1 10.89 -24.02 -11.01
N CYS A 2 11.13 -24.78 -12.10
CA CYS A 2 11.14 -26.24 -12.07
C CYS A 2 12.50 -26.77 -12.57
N PRO A 3 13.48 -27.00 -11.69
CA PRO A 3 14.79 -27.51 -12.08
C PRO A 3 14.67 -28.84 -12.85
N GLY A 4 15.42 -28.97 -13.95
CA GLY A 4 15.42 -30.19 -14.78
C GLY A 4 14.22 -30.37 -15.72
N LEU A 5 13.31 -29.40 -15.81
CA LEU A 5 12.25 -29.38 -16.82
C LEU A 5 12.79 -28.81 -18.14
N SER A 6 12.69 -29.58 -19.23
CA SER A 6 12.95 -29.07 -20.58
C SER A 6 11.66 -28.62 -21.25
N VAL A 7 11.66 -27.38 -21.75
CA VAL A 7 10.54 -26.78 -22.49
C VAL A 7 11.00 -26.42 -23.89
N THR A 8 10.28 -26.91 -24.89
CA THR A 8 10.54 -26.60 -26.30
C THR A 8 9.36 -25.83 -26.89
N PHE A 9 9.62 -24.63 -27.42
CA PHE A 9 8.69 -23.88 -28.24
C PHE A 9 9.07 -24.02 -29.71
N THR A 10 8.12 -24.46 -30.54
CA THR A 10 8.30 -24.54 -32.00
C THR A 10 7.27 -23.67 -32.69
N ARG A 11 7.74 -22.69 -33.47
CA ARG A 11 6.88 -21.84 -34.29
C ARG A 11 6.72 -22.45 -35.67
N GLU A 12 5.64 -23.19 -35.89
CA GLU A 12 5.40 -23.96 -37.13
C GLU A 12 5.49 -23.12 -38.42
N ALA A 13 5.03 -21.87 -38.39
CA ALA A 13 5.04 -20.99 -39.56
C ALA A 13 6.45 -20.61 -40.05
N THR A 14 7.44 -20.61 -39.15
CA THR A 14 8.81 -20.15 -39.44
C THR A 14 9.86 -21.25 -39.27
N GLY A 15 9.49 -22.39 -38.66
CA GLY A 15 10.42 -23.45 -38.27
C GLY A 15 11.35 -23.09 -37.10
N GLU A 16 11.23 -21.89 -36.53
CA GLU A 16 12.02 -21.43 -35.39
C GLU A 16 11.73 -22.30 -34.15
N LYS A 17 12.79 -22.85 -33.57
CA LYS A 17 12.76 -23.68 -32.36
C LYS A 17 13.53 -22.95 -31.25
N LYS A 18 12.89 -22.75 -30.10
CA LYS A 18 13.54 -22.30 -28.85
C LYS A 18 13.40 -23.39 -27.80
N GLU A 19 14.47 -23.64 -27.07
CA GLU A 19 14.54 -24.69 -26.06
C GLU A 19 15.12 -24.09 -24.78
N TRP A 20 14.44 -24.31 -23.67
CA TRP A 20 14.84 -23.85 -22.34
C TRP A 20 15.03 -25.05 -21.43
N HIS A 21 16.19 -25.14 -20.79
CA HIS A 21 16.53 -26.16 -19.81
C HIS A 21 17.45 -25.53 -18.77
N TYR A 22 17.00 -25.50 -17.51
CA TYR A 22 17.74 -24.88 -16.40
C TYR A 22 18.01 -25.94 -15.33
N GLU A 23 19.27 -26.32 -15.17
CA GLU A 23 19.72 -27.30 -14.16
C GLU A 23 19.84 -26.66 -12.77
N ASP A 24 20.45 -25.46 -12.67
CA ASP A 24 20.59 -24.72 -11.41
C ASP A 24 19.41 -23.75 -11.15
N GLY A 25 18.31 -23.92 -11.90
CA GLY A 25 17.00 -23.33 -11.63
C GLY A 25 16.97 -21.80 -11.63
N LEU A 26 16.87 -21.19 -10.44
CA LEU A 26 16.73 -19.74 -10.27
C LEU A 26 18.05 -18.98 -10.51
N LYS A 27 19.19 -19.61 -10.22
CA LYS A 27 20.51 -18.98 -10.35
C LYS A 27 20.81 -18.64 -11.80
N ASP A 28 20.70 -19.64 -12.67
CA ASP A 28 20.98 -19.49 -14.10
C ASP A 28 20.07 -18.45 -14.74
N TYR A 29 18.78 -18.49 -14.41
CA TYR A 29 17.81 -17.53 -14.94
C TYR A 29 18.14 -16.10 -14.48
N LEU A 30 18.48 -15.88 -13.21
CA LEU A 30 18.84 -14.55 -12.71
C LEU A 30 20.10 -14.02 -13.42
N LEU A 31 21.12 -14.85 -13.59
CA LEU A 31 22.37 -14.47 -14.24
C LEU A 31 22.18 -14.24 -15.75
N GLU A 32 21.37 -15.04 -16.42
CA GLU A 32 21.02 -14.87 -17.83
C GLU A 32 20.33 -13.52 -18.05
N GLN A 33 19.38 -13.13 -17.20
CA GLN A 33 18.68 -11.84 -17.32
C GLN A 33 19.54 -10.62 -16.99
N LEU A 34 20.64 -10.81 -16.25
CA LEU A 34 21.54 -9.73 -15.86
C LEU A 34 22.68 -9.47 -16.87
N GLU A 35 22.78 -10.24 -17.96
CA GLU A 35 23.69 -10.07 -19.12
C GLU A 35 24.88 -9.10 -18.93
N ASN A 36 26.03 -9.60 -18.46
CA ASN A 36 27.30 -8.85 -18.31
C ASN A 36 27.29 -7.63 -17.36
N LYS A 37 26.24 -7.42 -16.56
CA LYS A 37 26.20 -6.32 -15.59
C LYS A 37 27.04 -6.62 -14.35
N SER A 38 27.55 -5.56 -13.72
CA SER A 38 28.25 -5.69 -12.43
C SER A 38 27.27 -5.76 -11.27
N PHE A 39 27.39 -6.78 -10.42
CA PHE A 39 26.54 -6.98 -9.26
C PHE A 39 27.34 -7.45 -8.03
N LEU A 40 26.76 -7.26 -6.86
CA LEU A 40 27.28 -7.69 -5.56
C LEU A 40 26.22 -8.53 -4.84
N PRO A 41 26.60 -9.63 -4.18
CA PRO A 41 27.87 -10.36 -4.28
C PRO A 41 28.12 -10.97 -5.67
N GLN A 42 29.36 -11.39 -5.98
CA GLN A 42 29.72 -11.95 -7.30
C GLN A 42 29.00 -13.27 -7.61
N GLU A 43 28.61 -14.03 -6.58
CA GLU A 43 27.71 -15.15 -6.72
C GLU A 43 26.35 -14.81 -6.13
N PRO A 44 25.22 -15.11 -6.81
CA PRO A 44 23.90 -14.86 -6.26
C PRO A 44 23.69 -15.45 -4.88
N LEU A 45 23.07 -14.66 -4.00
CA LEU A 45 22.59 -15.10 -2.71
C LEU A 45 21.40 -16.02 -2.91
N MET A 46 21.66 -17.30 -2.76
CA MET A 46 20.67 -18.36 -2.90
C MET A 46 20.17 -18.79 -1.52
N GLY A 47 18.89 -19.13 -1.45
CA GLY A 47 18.36 -19.87 -0.32
C GLY A 47 17.19 -20.76 -0.70
N HIS A 48 17.10 -21.86 0.02
CA HIS A 48 16.05 -22.86 -0.11
C HIS A 48 15.60 -23.26 1.28
N PHE A 49 14.30 -23.30 1.48
CA PHE A 49 13.68 -23.82 2.69
C PHE A 49 12.51 -24.70 2.32
N GLU A 50 12.42 -25.89 2.91
CA GLU A 50 11.33 -26.83 2.69
C GLU A 50 10.81 -27.38 4.03
N ASN A 51 9.50 -27.20 4.24
CA ASN A 51 8.71 -27.84 5.28
C ASN A 51 7.29 -28.07 4.72
N ASN A 52 6.22 -27.76 5.48
CA ASN A 52 4.85 -27.69 4.95
C ASN A 52 4.68 -26.64 3.84
N GLU A 53 5.57 -25.64 3.80
CA GLU A 53 5.67 -24.62 2.78
C GLU A 53 7.10 -24.61 2.25
N THR A 54 7.28 -24.21 0.98
CA THR A 54 8.59 -24.13 0.35
C THR A 54 8.87 -22.70 -0.06
N ALA A 55 10.11 -22.24 0.08
CA ALA A 55 10.56 -20.98 -0.48
C ALA A 55 11.94 -21.15 -1.10
N ASP A 56 12.06 -20.69 -2.35
CA ASP A 56 13.28 -20.63 -3.12
C ASP A 56 13.53 -19.18 -3.50
N TRP A 57 14.75 -18.68 -3.28
CA TRP A 57 15.12 -17.34 -3.70
C TRP A 57 16.54 -17.26 -4.22
N ALA A 58 16.73 -16.31 -5.13
CA ALA A 58 18.01 -15.90 -5.67
C ALA A 58 18.03 -14.36 -5.69
N MET A 59 19.10 -13.73 -5.21
CA MET A 59 19.20 -12.26 -5.26
C MET A 59 20.63 -11.75 -5.41
N VAL A 60 20.75 -10.57 -6.01
CA VAL A 60 21.97 -9.78 -6.13
C VAL A 60 21.62 -8.29 -6.16
N TRP A 61 22.56 -7.43 -5.80
CA TRP A 61 22.44 -5.99 -5.95
C TRP A 61 23.22 -5.53 -7.17
N SER A 62 22.53 -4.95 -8.14
CA SER A 62 23.21 -4.41 -9.31
C SER A 62 23.85 -3.06 -8.98
N LEU A 63 25.08 -2.84 -9.44
CA LEU A 63 25.74 -1.53 -9.34
C LEU A 63 25.28 -0.56 -10.43
N GLU A 64 24.45 -1.03 -11.37
CA GLU A 64 23.99 -0.28 -12.53
C GLU A 64 22.49 0.03 -12.40
N GLU A 65 22.08 1.28 -12.68
CA GLU A 65 20.71 1.77 -12.44
C GLU A 65 19.62 1.11 -13.32
N ASN A 66 19.99 0.34 -14.34
CA ASN A 66 19.07 -0.19 -15.36
C ASN A 66 18.82 -1.71 -15.27
N ALA A 67 19.21 -2.38 -14.19
CA ALA A 67 18.89 -3.80 -13.97
C ALA A 67 17.70 -3.93 -13.02
N SER A 68 16.56 -4.40 -13.52
CA SER A 68 15.36 -4.63 -12.71
C SER A 68 14.76 -6.01 -12.99
N VAL A 69 15.49 -7.06 -12.64
CA VAL A 69 14.93 -8.41 -12.54
C VAL A 69 14.32 -8.50 -11.15
N THR A 70 13.03 -8.19 -11.03
CA THR A 70 12.28 -8.25 -9.77
C THR A 70 11.05 -9.11 -9.99
N GLU A 71 11.24 -10.42 -9.90
CA GLU A 71 10.18 -11.39 -10.17
C GLU A 71 9.78 -12.13 -8.91
N SER A 72 8.48 -12.38 -8.76
CA SER A 72 7.98 -13.17 -7.65
C SER A 72 6.86 -14.09 -8.10
N TYR A 73 6.81 -15.27 -7.49
CA TYR A 73 5.92 -16.36 -7.86
C TYR A 73 5.35 -17.03 -6.62
N VAL A 74 4.07 -17.39 -6.66
CA VAL A 74 3.40 -18.20 -5.64
C VAL A 74 2.71 -19.36 -6.33
N ASN A 75 3.10 -20.60 -6.00
CA ASN A 75 2.60 -21.82 -6.66
C ASN A 75 2.72 -21.75 -8.21
N LEU A 76 3.86 -21.28 -8.72
CA LEU A 76 4.14 -21.04 -10.15
C LEU A 76 3.32 -19.91 -10.81
N ILE A 77 2.46 -19.21 -10.06
CA ILE A 77 1.70 -18.07 -10.57
C ILE A 77 2.53 -16.79 -10.36
N PRO A 78 2.78 -15.99 -11.43
CA PRO A 78 3.52 -14.74 -11.30
C PRO A 78 2.72 -13.71 -10.51
N THR A 79 3.35 -13.12 -9.50
CA THR A 79 2.80 -12.02 -8.69
C THR A 79 3.44 -10.70 -9.09
N VAL A 80 2.95 -10.11 -10.18
CA VAL A 80 3.51 -8.88 -10.78
C VAL A 80 3.46 -7.66 -9.86
N GLN A 81 2.49 -7.60 -8.95
CA GLN A 81 2.38 -6.54 -7.94
C GLN A 81 3.04 -6.93 -6.59
N GLY A 82 3.75 -8.06 -6.54
CA GLY A 82 4.36 -8.60 -5.33
C GLY A 82 3.33 -9.13 -4.33
N GLY A 83 3.48 -8.78 -3.05
CA GLY A 83 2.56 -9.24 -2.00
C GLY A 83 3.26 -9.43 -0.67
N THR A 84 2.58 -10.15 0.23
CA THR A 84 3.07 -10.43 1.59
C THR A 84 4.40 -11.19 1.60
N HIS A 85 4.64 -12.11 0.66
CA HIS A 85 5.92 -12.82 0.50
C HIS A 85 7.08 -11.88 0.16
N VAL A 86 6.87 -10.93 -0.77
CA VAL A 86 7.89 -9.92 -1.13
C VAL A 86 8.15 -8.95 0.03
N ALA A 87 7.09 -8.58 0.76
CA ALA A 87 7.24 -7.79 1.99
C ALA A 87 8.05 -8.54 3.06
N GLY A 88 7.85 -9.86 3.19
CA GLY A 88 8.64 -10.71 4.06
C GLY A 88 10.11 -10.74 3.68
N LEU A 89 10.40 -10.91 2.39
CA LEU A 89 11.77 -10.87 1.85
C LEU A 89 12.46 -9.53 2.18
N LYS A 90 11.77 -8.40 1.93
CA LYS A 90 12.26 -7.05 2.30
C LYS A 90 12.59 -6.94 3.79
N GLN A 91 11.68 -7.40 4.64
CA GLN A 91 11.80 -7.27 6.09
C GLN A 91 12.94 -8.14 6.64
N GLY A 92 13.07 -9.37 6.16
CA GLY A 92 14.16 -10.27 6.56
C GLY A 92 15.55 -9.71 6.21
N LEU A 93 15.69 -9.12 5.02
CA LEU A 93 16.93 -8.51 4.57
C LEU A 93 17.35 -7.32 5.44
N ILE A 94 16.44 -6.40 5.72
CA ILE A 94 16.77 -5.19 6.49
C ILE A 94 17.12 -5.52 7.94
N ASP A 95 16.43 -6.48 8.55
CA ASP A 95 16.69 -6.85 9.94
C ASP A 95 18.06 -7.53 10.09
N ALA A 96 18.40 -8.47 9.20
CA ALA A 96 19.73 -9.08 9.17
C ALA A 96 20.84 -8.06 8.86
N MET A 97 20.62 -7.15 7.91
CA MET A 97 21.59 -6.10 7.57
C MET A 97 21.83 -5.12 8.74
N ARG A 98 20.78 -4.73 9.47
CA ARG A 98 20.90 -3.88 10.66
C ARG A 98 21.71 -4.56 11.74
N GLU A 99 21.41 -5.82 12.06
CA GLU A 99 22.15 -6.60 13.07
C GLU A 99 23.63 -6.71 12.71
N PHE A 100 23.96 -6.97 11.43
CA PHE A 100 25.33 -7.01 10.95
C PHE A 100 26.04 -5.64 11.06
N CYS A 101 25.39 -4.56 10.65
CA CYS A 101 25.97 -3.22 10.73
C CYS A 101 26.20 -2.76 12.17
N ASP A 102 25.30 -3.11 13.09
CA ASP A 102 25.42 -2.82 14.53
C ASP A 102 26.57 -3.63 15.15
N LEU A 103 26.67 -4.92 14.83
CA LEU A 103 27.76 -5.79 15.31
C LEU A 103 29.14 -5.29 14.87
N HIS A 104 29.26 -4.85 13.62
CA HIS A 104 30.52 -4.39 13.03
C HIS A 104 30.77 -2.88 13.18
N ASN A 105 29.88 -2.14 13.85
CA ASN A 105 29.95 -0.69 14.03
C ASN A 105 30.10 0.10 12.71
N LEU A 106 29.41 -0.34 11.65
CA LEU A 106 29.50 0.25 10.32
C LEU A 106 28.61 1.50 10.16
N LEU A 107 27.57 1.64 10.99
CA LEU A 107 26.61 2.74 10.86
C LEU A 107 27.22 4.11 11.22
N PRO A 108 27.22 5.08 10.29
CA PRO A 108 27.60 6.44 10.60
C PRO A 108 26.62 7.09 11.59
N ARG A 109 27.12 8.01 12.42
CA ARG A 109 26.28 8.71 13.41
C ARG A 109 25.07 9.39 12.75
N GLY A 110 23.88 9.03 13.21
CA GLY A 110 22.61 9.63 12.77
C GLY A 110 22.01 9.02 11.50
N VAL A 111 22.62 7.97 10.93
CA VAL A 111 22.05 7.21 9.82
C VAL A 111 21.24 6.03 10.38
N LYS A 112 19.99 5.89 9.93
CA LYS A 112 19.16 4.72 10.20
C LYS A 112 18.81 4.05 8.87
N LEU A 113 18.98 2.74 8.80
CA LEU A 113 18.61 1.96 7.62
C LEU A 113 17.10 1.68 7.62
N SER A 114 16.49 1.77 6.45
CA SER A 114 15.10 1.36 6.15
C SER A 114 15.10 0.21 5.15
N SER A 115 13.95 -0.47 5.03
CA SER A 115 13.75 -1.53 4.04
C SER A 115 14.03 -1.07 2.61
N ASP A 116 13.64 0.17 2.27
CA ASP A 116 13.88 0.73 0.93
C ASP A 116 15.37 0.86 0.61
N ASP A 117 16.23 1.14 1.61
CA ASP A 117 17.67 1.31 1.36
C ASP A 117 18.36 -0.03 1.03
N SER A 118 17.88 -1.12 1.66
CA SER A 118 18.34 -2.49 1.35
C SER A 118 17.69 -3.06 0.10
N TRP A 119 16.53 -2.54 -0.29
CA TRP A 119 15.79 -3.02 -1.46
C TRP A 119 16.19 -2.30 -2.75
N ASP A 120 16.69 -1.07 -2.65
CA ASP A 120 17.17 -0.31 -3.78
C ASP A 120 18.27 -1.08 -4.52
N GLN A 121 18.14 -1.17 -5.85
CA GLN A 121 19.01 -1.94 -6.74
C GLN A 121 19.06 -3.47 -6.52
N CYS A 122 18.21 -4.01 -5.64
CA CYS A 122 18.08 -5.45 -5.43
C CYS A 122 17.34 -6.09 -6.62
N ASN A 123 18.04 -7.01 -7.29
CA ASN A 123 17.52 -7.88 -8.33
C ASN A 123 17.29 -9.25 -7.70
N PHE A 124 16.07 -9.77 -7.78
CA PHE A 124 15.70 -11.00 -7.11
C PHE A 124 14.66 -11.79 -7.88
N ILE A 125 14.65 -13.09 -7.59
CA ILE A 125 13.56 -13.99 -7.94
C ILE A 125 13.16 -14.72 -6.66
N LEU A 126 11.87 -14.65 -6.35
CA LEU A 126 11.30 -15.33 -5.20
C LEU A 126 10.20 -16.28 -5.66
N SER A 127 10.30 -17.55 -5.29
CA SER A 127 9.30 -18.58 -5.57
C SER A 127 8.85 -19.21 -4.27
N VAL A 128 7.58 -19.04 -3.92
CA VAL A 128 7.00 -19.63 -2.71
C VAL A 128 5.93 -20.66 -3.08
N LYS A 129 5.91 -21.79 -2.39
CA LYS A 129 4.85 -22.79 -2.49
C LYS A 129 4.06 -22.82 -1.19
N LEU A 130 2.78 -22.50 -1.28
CA LEU A 130 1.85 -22.40 -0.15
C LEU A 130 0.71 -23.39 -0.33
N THR A 131 0.21 -23.93 0.79
CA THR A 131 -0.92 -24.87 0.77
C THR A 131 -2.23 -24.15 0.42
N ASP A 132 -2.49 -22.98 1.00
CA ASP A 132 -3.71 -22.20 0.78
C ASP A 132 -3.42 -20.69 0.54
N PRO A 133 -2.90 -20.32 -0.64
CA PRO A 133 -2.58 -18.93 -0.93
C PRO A 133 -3.83 -18.10 -1.24
N GLN A 134 -3.94 -16.95 -0.57
CA GLN A 134 -4.96 -15.94 -0.82
C GLN A 134 -4.37 -14.81 -1.66
N PHE A 135 -5.06 -14.42 -2.73
CA PHE A 135 -4.63 -13.36 -3.63
C PHE A 135 -5.66 -12.22 -3.68
N SER A 136 -5.19 -10.99 -3.91
CA SER A 136 -6.10 -9.88 -4.21
C SER A 136 -6.46 -9.86 -5.70
N GLY A 137 -7.76 -9.82 -5.99
CA GLY A 137 -8.29 -9.68 -7.34
C GLY A 137 -8.29 -10.99 -8.15
N GLN A 138 -9.06 -10.99 -9.25
CA GLN A 138 -9.27 -12.17 -10.09
C GLN A 138 -8.00 -12.63 -10.83
N THR A 139 -7.12 -11.70 -11.17
CA THR A 139 -5.88 -11.95 -11.92
C THR A 139 -4.74 -12.48 -11.07
N LYS A 140 -4.95 -12.65 -9.75
CA LYS A 140 -3.96 -13.18 -8.78
C LYS A 140 -2.61 -12.44 -8.79
N GLU A 141 -2.64 -11.14 -9.06
CA GLU A 141 -1.43 -10.33 -9.27
C GLU A 141 -0.65 -10.02 -8.00
N LYS A 142 -1.30 -10.13 -6.83
CA LYS A 142 -0.70 -9.86 -5.52
C LYS A 142 -1.14 -10.86 -4.46
N LEU A 143 -0.19 -11.37 -3.69
CA LEU A 143 -0.46 -12.25 -2.54
C LEU A 143 -0.93 -11.43 -1.33
N SER A 144 -1.99 -11.90 -0.66
CA SER A 144 -2.58 -11.28 0.52
C SER A 144 -2.50 -12.13 1.80
N SER A 145 -1.99 -13.36 1.74
CA SER A 145 -1.80 -14.24 2.91
C SER A 145 -0.78 -13.67 3.90
N MET A 146 -1.22 -13.24 5.08
CA MET A 146 -0.36 -12.55 6.05
C MET A 146 0.65 -13.48 6.73
N GLU A 147 0.35 -14.77 6.91
CA GLU A 147 1.30 -15.72 7.49
C GLU A 147 2.59 -15.84 6.65
N CYS A 148 2.45 -15.68 5.34
CA CYS A 148 3.57 -15.78 4.39
C CYS A 148 4.63 -14.69 4.62
N GLN A 149 4.23 -13.49 5.05
CA GLN A 149 5.19 -12.42 5.35
C GLN A 149 6.12 -12.82 6.50
N THR A 150 5.55 -13.32 7.59
CA THR A 150 6.32 -13.76 8.77
C THR A 150 7.21 -14.94 8.44
N PHE A 151 6.68 -15.91 7.69
CA PHE A 151 7.42 -17.08 7.23
C PHE A 151 8.64 -16.71 6.39
N VAL A 152 8.44 -15.94 5.30
CA VAL A 152 9.53 -15.55 4.40
C VAL A 152 10.53 -14.62 5.11
N SER A 153 10.07 -13.71 5.96
CA SER A 153 10.96 -12.83 6.72
C SER A 153 11.89 -13.60 7.65
N GLY A 154 11.41 -14.65 8.33
CA GLY A 154 12.23 -15.46 9.24
C GLY A 154 13.31 -16.23 8.50
N ILE A 155 12.93 -16.99 7.48
CA ILE A 155 13.88 -17.83 6.72
C ILE A 155 14.95 -17.00 6.00
N VAL A 156 14.55 -15.85 5.44
CA VAL A 156 15.48 -14.95 4.74
C VAL A 156 16.42 -14.30 5.74
N LYS A 157 15.92 -13.84 6.89
CA LYS A 157 16.76 -13.25 7.93
C LYS A 157 17.83 -14.24 8.39
N ASP A 158 17.45 -15.48 8.72
CA ASP A 158 18.39 -16.48 9.21
C ASP A 158 19.45 -16.83 8.17
N ALA A 159 19.04 -17.07 6.92
CA ALA A 159 19.95 -17.40 5.82
C ALA A 159 20.88 -16.22 5.48
N PHE A 160 20.35 -15.00 5.41
CA PHE A 160 21.14 -13.82 5.07
C PHE A 160 22.09 -13.44 6.20
N SER A 161 21.67 -13.54 7.47
CA SER A 161 22.55 -13.39 8.62
C SER A 161 23.70 -14.40 8.59
N LEU A 162 23.44 -15.66 8.27
CA LEU A 162 24.49 -16.66 8.11
C LEU A 162 25.46 -16.27 6.98
N TRP A 163 24.95 -15.82 5.85
CA TRP A 163 25.78 -15.41 4.72
C TRP A 163 26.66 -14.19 5.07
N LEU A 164 26.08 -13.17 5.69
CA LEU A 164 26.79 -11.96 6.11
C LEU A 164 27.96 -12.28 7.06
N ASN A 165 27.75 -13.21 7.99
CA ASN A 165 28.78 -13.61 8.96
C ASN A 165 29.82 -14.58 8.38
N THR A 166 29.53 -15.26 7.27
CA THR A 166 30.48 -16.15 6.58
C THR A 166 31.31 -15.43 5.52
N HIS A 167 30.75 -14.41 4.85
CA HIS A 167 31.38 -13.66 3.77
C HIS A 167 31.63 -12.19 4.16
N ILE A 168 32.39 -11.97 5.24
CA ILE A 168 32.51 -10.66 5.91
C ILE A 168 32.94 -9.52 4.97
N GLU A 169 33.87 -9.74 4.04
CA GLU A 169 34.37 -8.67 3.14
C GLU A 169 33.32 -8.27 2.09
N GLU A 170 32.60 -9.25 1.52
CA GLU A 170 31.50 -8.98 0.59
C GLU A 170 30.30 -8.37 1.34
N ALA A 171 30.02 -8.84 2.55
CA ALA A 171 28.99 -8.31 3.43
C ALA A 171 29.24 -6.85 3.81
N LYS A 172 30.49 -6.47 4.10
CA LYS A 172 30.87 -5.06 4.33
C LYS A 172 30.66 -4.21 3.07
N SER A 173 31.06 -4.71 1.91
CA SER A 173 30.88 -4.01 0.63
C SER A 173 29.38 -3.78 0.33
N LEU A 174 28.55 -4.79 0.60
CA LEU A 174 27.10 -4.68 0.47
C LEU A 174 26.50 -3.71 1.52
N ALA A 175 26.98 -3.76 2.77
CA ALA A 175 26.56 -2.82 3.81
C ALA A 175 26.91 -1.37 3.44
N GLU A 176 28.08 -1.12 2.84
CA GLU A 176 28.47 0.20 2.34
C GLU A 176 27.52 0.71 1.26
N LEU A 177 27.11 -0.16 0.32
CA LEU A 177 26.10 0.18 -0.69
C LEU A 177 24.77 0.60 -0.05
N VAL A 178 24.27 -0.21 0.89
CA VAL A 178 23.01 0.07 1.62
C VAL A 178 23.11 1.37 2.43
N ILE A 179 24.25 1.63 3.07
CA ILE A 179 24.50 2.87 3.80
C ILE A 179 24.55 4.08 2.85
N ASP A 180 25.17 3.96 1.68
CA ASP A 180 25.20 5.03 0.67
C ASP A 180 23.79 5.36 0.18
N ASN A 181 22.96 4.35 -0.06
CA ASN A 181 21.54 4.54 -0.41
C ASN A 181 20.78 5.28 0.71
N ALA A 182 20.97 4.89 1.96
CA ALA A 182 20.40 5.58 3.12
C ALA A 182 20.87 7.05 3.22
N GLN A 183 22.14 7.32 2.92
CA GLN A 183 22.69 8.68 2.88
C GLN A 183 22.16 9.50 1.71
N LYS A 184 22.05 8.93 0.50
CA LYS A 184 21.43 9.56 -0.67
C LYS A 184 20.01 10.00 -0.36
N ARG A 185 19.20 9.13 0.26
CA ARG A 185 17.85 9.46 0.73
C ARG A 185 17.87 10.63 1.73
N LEU A 186 18.76 10.61 2.71
CA LEU A 186 18.89 11.71 3.70
C LEU A 186 19.36 13.03 3.04
N ARG A 187 20.24 12.98 2.04
CA ARG A 187 20.69 14.16 1.28
C ARG A 187 19.58 14.73 0.41
N LYS A 188 18.79 13.88 -0.26
CA LYS A 188 17.57 14.31 -0.99
C LYS A 188 16.61 15.03 -0.05
N ALA A 189 16.29 14.43 1.09
CA ALA A 189 15.43 15.04 2.11
C ALA A 189 15.97 16.40 2.65
N LYS A 190 17.30 16.53 2.84
CA LYS A 190 17.95 17.79 3.26
C LYS A 190 17.98 18.87 2.16
N THR A 191 18.11 18.48 0.90
CA THR A 191 18.14 19.41 -0.23
C THR A 191 16.74 20.00 -0.48
N VAL A 192 15.71 19.19 -0.31
CA VAL A 192 14.30 19.58 -0.41
C VAL A 192 13.92 20.56 0.71
N THR A 193 14.38 20.31 1.94
CA THR A 193 14.13 21.21 3.09
C THR A 193 14.86 22.56 3.00
N ARG A 194 16.00 22.66 2.30
CA ARG A 194 16.72 23.95 2.11
C ARG A 194 16.19 24.78 0.95
N LYS A 195 15.47 24.20 -0.01
CA LYS A 195 15.03 24.87 -1.25
C LYS A 195 13.59 25.38 -1.24
N LYS A 196 12.79 25.11 -0.20
CA LYS A 196 11.43 25.67 -0.08
C LYS A 196 11.23 26.28 1.30
N VAL A 197 11.65 27.55 1.43
CA VAL A 197 10.88 28.47 2.29
C VAL A 197 9.48 28.48 1.71
N THR A 198 8.49 28.13 2.52
CA THR A 198 7.06 28.06 2.22
C THR A 198 6.54 29.40 1.68
N THR A 199 6.73 29.68 0.39
CA THR A 199 6.02 30.70 -0.37
C THR A 199 4.70 30.13 -0.89
N GLY A 200 3.94 29.48 0.00
CA GLY A 200 2.58 29.05 -0.27
C GLY A 200 1.60 29.87 0.59
N PRO A 201 0.32 29.95 0.20
CA PRO A 201 -0.71 30.51 1.07
C PRO A 201 -0.70 29.82 2.44
N ALA A 202 -1.13 30.54 3.48
CA ALA A 202 -1.21 29.98 4.82
C ALA A 202 -2.09 28.72 4.79
N LEU A 203 -1.52 27.61 5.28
CA LEU A 203 -2.25 26.35 5.34
C LEU A 203 -3.45 26.47 6.30
N PRO A 204 -4.53 25.72 6.09
CA PRO A 204 -5.69 25.75 6.97
C PRO A 204 -5.28 25.42 8.40
N GLY A 205 -5.75 26.20 9.38
CA GLY A 205 -5.37 26.00 10.80
C GLY A 205 -5.79 24.64 11.38
N LYS A 206 -6.73 23.95 10.73
CA LYS A 206 -7.18 22.59 11.08
C LYS A 206 -6.26 21.49 10.54
N LEU A 207 -5.50 21.79 9.46
CA LEU A 207 -4.61 20.82 8.83
C LEU A 207 -3.46 20.47 9.77
N THR A 208 -3.30 19.19 10.07
CA THR A 208 -2.09 18.68 10.69
C THR A 208 -1.21 18.09 9.60
N ASP A 209 -0.19 18.84 9.18
CA ASP A 209 0.66 18.49 8.04
C ASP A 209 1.71 17.40 8.34
N CYS A 210 2.28 16.78 7.31
CA CYS A 210 3.40 15.84 7.39
C CYS A 210 4.76 16.55 7.29
N ILE A 211 5.84 15.85 7.67
CA ILE A 211 7.20 16.40 7.65
C ILE A 211 7.78 16.40 6.22
N SER A 212 7.50 15.34 5.47
CA SER A 212 7.95 15.18 4.08
C SER A 212 7.27 16.21 3.18
N GLN A 213 7.99 16.58 2.13
CA GLN A 213 7.54 17.49 1.07
C GLN A 213 7.61 16.80 -0.31
N GLU A 214 7.88 15.49 -0.33
CA GLU A 214 7.88 14.66 -1.53
C GLU A 214 6.44 14.26 -1.84
N SER A 215 5.78 15.03 -2.72
CA SER A 215 4.34 14.89 -2.98
C SER A 215 3.93 13.45 -3.27
N ASP A 216 4.69 12.71 -4.09
CA ASP A 216 4.36 11.33 -4.50
C ASP A 216 4.28 10.32 -3.33
N GLN A 217 5.00 10.59 -2.24
CA GLN A 217 5.00 9.75 -1.04
C GLN A 217 4.05 10.28 0.03
N CYS A 218 3.65 11.55 -0.05
CA CYS A 218 2.81 12.19 0.94
C CYS A 218 1.33 11.82 0.74
N GLU A 219 0.65 11.60 1.86
CA GLU A 219 -0.75 11.17 1.90
C GLU A 219 -1.56 12.16 2.73
N LEU A 220 -2.75 12.53 2.25
CA LEU A 220 -3.71 13.34 2.99
C LEU A 220 -4.91 12.51 3.38
N PHE A 221 -5.20 12.40 4.68
CA PHE A 221 -6.44 11.84 5.18
C PHE A 221 -7.44 12.95 5.49
N ILE A 222 -8.56 12.95 4.79
CA ILE A 222 -9.71 13.82 5.07
C ILE A 222 -10.62 13.05 6.02
N VAL A 223 -10.75 13.54 7.26
CA VAL A 223 -11.39 12.78 8.35
C VAL A 223 -12.65 13.48 8.83
N GLU A 224 -13.71 12.71 9.07
CA GLU A 224 -14.95 13.22 9.65
C GLU A 224 -14.78 13.60 11.14
N GLY A 225 -14.90 14.89 11.44
CA GLY A 225 -14.96 15.41 12.81
C GLY A 225 -13.61 15.55 13.53
N ASP A 226 -13.60 16.38 14.57
CA ASP A 226 -12.39 16.63 15.38
C ASP A 226 -12.01 15.38 16.23
N SER A 227 -12.99 14.54 16.59
CA SER A 227 -12.76 13.35 17.42
C SER A 227 -11.95 12.29 16.66
N ALA A 228 -12.44 11.83 15.50
CA ALA A 228 -11.69 10.92 14.65
C ALA A 228 -10.41 11.59 14.12
N GLY A 229 -10.42 12.90 13.86
CA GLY A 229 -9.22 13.67 13.53
C GLY A 229 -8.14 13.61 14.62
N GLY A 230 -8.54 13.63 15.89
CA GLY A 230 -7.64 13.46 17.04
C GLY A 230 -6.99 12.08 17.10
N SER A 231 -7.78 11.02 16.92
CA SER A 231 -7.29 9.63 16.85
C SER A 231 -6.37 9.43 15.65
N ALA A 232 -6.77 9.90 14.46
CA ALA A 232 -5.99 9.82 13.24
C ALA A 232 -4.67 10.59 13.36
N LYS A 233 -4.66 11.76 14.01
CA LYS A 233 -3.44 12.52 14.28
C LYS A 233 -2.43 11.76 15.14
N GLN A 234 -2.90 10.95 16.09
CA GLN A 234 -2.04 10.12 16.94
C GLN A 234 -1.59 8.83 16.23
N ALA A 235 -2.48 8.27 15.40
CA ALA A 235 -2.26 7.04 14.66
C ALA A 235 -1.33 7.21 13.46
N ARG A 236 -1.31 8.38 12.81
CA ARG A 236 -0.54 8.60 11.57
C ARG A 236 0.96 8.38 11.71
N ASP A 237 1.62 8.10 10.59
CA ASP A 237 3.04 8.38 10.44
C ASP A 237 3.24 9.85 10.07
N LYS A 238 3.74 10.64 11.03
CA LYS A 238 3.98 12.08 10.85
C LYS A 238 4.99 12.40 9.74
N ASN A 239 5.77 11.43 9.28
CA ASN A 239 6.75 11.64 8.22
C ASN A 239 6.08 11.93 6.89
N TYR A 240 5.03 11.20 6.52
CA TYR A 240 4.41 11.33 5.19
C TYR A 240 2.87 11.42 5.19
N GLN A 241 2.19 11.25 6.33
CA GLN A 241 0.72 11.31 6.40
C GLN A 241 0.24 12.60 7.08
N ALA A 242 -0.60 13.37 6.39
CA ALA A 242 -1.26 14.58 6.85
C ALA A 242 -2.75 14.31 7.16
N ILE A 243 -3.32 15.04 8.10
CA ILE A 243 -4.72 14.89 8.55
C ILE A 243 -5.45 16.22 8.40
N LEU A 244 -6.57 16.22 7.68
CA LEU A 244 -7.49 17.34 7.56
C LEU A 244 -8.87 16.95 8.12
N PRO A 245 -9.19 17.35 9.37
CA PRO A 245 -10.52 17.13 9.92
C PRO A 245 -11.52 18.11 9.32
N ILE A 246 -12.65 17.58 8.85
CA ILE A 246 -13.80 18.36 8.37
C ILE A 246 -14.92 18.34 9.42
N ARG A 247 -15.65 19.44 9.59
CA ARG A 247 -16.71 19.55 10.58
C ARG A 247 -18.07 19.61 9.92
N GLY A 248 -18.99 18.76 10.36
CA GLY A 248 -20.34 18.71 9.83
C GLY A 248 -20.39 18.19 8.39
N LYS A 249 -21.57 18.32 7.78
CA LYS A 249 -21.80 17.90 6.40
C LYS A 249 -21.22 18.94 5.45
N ILE A 250 -20.36 18.49 4.54
CA ILE A 250 -19.83 19.35 3.47
C ILE A 250 -20.97 19.86 2.58
N LEU A 251 -20.79 21.02 1.97
CA LEU A 251 -21.75 21.54 0.99
C LEU A 251 -21.92 20.52 -0.16
N ASN A 252 -23.16 20.27 -0.57
CA ASN A 252 -23.40 19.56 -1.83
C ASN A 252 -23.03 20.49 -3.00
N THR A 253 -21.95 20.15 -3.70
CA THR A 253 -21.37 20.97 -4.77
C THR A 253 -21.86 20.57 -6.17
N TRP A 254 -22.73 19.55 -6.28
CA TRP A 254 -23.16 18.99 -7.56
C TRP A 254 -23.86 19.99 -8.49
N GLU A 255 -24.57 20.98 -7.96
CA GLU A 255 -25.22 22.03 -8.75
C GLU A 255 -24.50 23.40 -8.64
N VAL A 256 -23.36 23.45 -7.96
CA VAL A 256 -22.54 24.66 -7.77
C VAL A 256 -21.44 24.69 -8.83
N SER A 257 -21.11 25.88 -9.36
CA SER A 257 -19.97 26.04 -10.29
C SER A 257 -18.65 26.02 -9.53
N SER A 258 -17.56 25.62 -10.20
CA SER A 258 -16.21 25.58 -9.60
C SER A 258 -15.76 26.93 -9.04
N ASP A 259 -16.15 28.04 -9.67
CA ASP A 259 -15.84 29.40 -9.18
C ASP A 259 -16.51 29.74 -7.85
N GLN A 260 -17.69 29.16 -7.58
CA GLN A 260 -18.49 29.46 -6.40
C GLN A 260 -18.25 28.45 -5.26
N VAL A 261 -17.65 27.30 -5.57
CA VAL A 261 -17.45 26.21 -4.61
C VAL A 261 -16.51 26.61 -3.47
N LEU A 262 -15.53 27.47 -3.76
CA LEU A 262 -14.57 28.01 -2.78
C LEU A 262 -15.19 28.96 -1.76
N ALA A 263 -16.47 29.34 -1.91
CA ALA A 263 -17.18 30.11 -0.89
C ALA A 263 -17.47 29.27 0.37
N SER A 264 -17.47 27.92 0.26
CA SER A 264 -17.49 27.03 1.42
C SER A 264 -16.09 26.94 2.02
N GLN A 265 -16.00 27.20 3.34
CA GLN A 265 -14.73 27.14 4.05
C GLN A 265 -14.13 25.72 3.99
N GLU A 266 -14.94 24.67 4.07
CA GLU A 266 -14.50 23.28 4.02
C GLU A 266 -13.87 22.94 2.65
N VAL A 267 -14.50 23.38 1.56
CA VAL A 267 -13.97 23.15 0.21
C VAL A 267 -12.73 24.01 -0.05
N HIS A 268 -12.74 25.26 0.44
CA HIS A 268 -11.56 26.13 0.40
C HIS A 268 -10.38 25.50 1.16
N ASP A 269 -10.61 25.01 2.38
CA ASP A 269 -9.58 24.34 3.20
C ASP A 269 -9.01 23.12 2.47
N ILE A 270 -9.85 22.32 1.79
CA ILE A 270 -9.41 21.18 0.96
C ILE A 270 -8.54 21.66 -0.21
N ALA A 271 -9.00 22.64 -1.00
CA ALA A 271 -8.25 23.15 -2.15
C ALA A 271 -6.87 23.70 -1.74
N VAL A 272 -6.82 24.50 -0.66
CA VAL A 272 -5.56 25.04 -0.12
C VAL A 272 -4.66 23.94 0.42
N ALA A 273 -5.22 22.93 1.09
CA ALA A 273 -4.44 21.78 1.57
C ALA A 273 -3.81 21.01 0.41
N LEU A 274 -4.58 20.74 -0.66
CA LEU A 274 -4.12 20.04 -1.85
C LEU A 274 -3.09 20.83 -2.65
N GLY A 275 -3.20 22.17 -2.67
CA GLY A 275 -2.41 23.04 -3.52
C GLY A 275 -2.87 23.03 -4.98
N VAL A 276 -4.14 22.68 -5.22
CA VAL A 276 -4.77 22.59 -6.54
C VAL A 276 -6.12 23.30 -6.46
N ASP A 277 -6.37 24.20 -7.41
CA ASP A 277 -7.65 24.90 -7.52
C ASP A 277 -8.72 24.02 -8.21
N PRO A 278 -10.01 24.20 -7.87
CA PRO A 278 -11.11 23.57 -8.60
C PRO A 278 -11.04 23.86 -10.11
N ASP A 279 -11.39 22.87 -10.93
CA ASP A 279 -11.39 22.94 -12.41
C ASP A 279 -10.01 23.21 -13.06
N SER A 280 -8.93 23.06 -12.29
CA SER A 280 -7.56 23.18 -12.79
C SER A 280 -7.03 21.83 -13.26
N ASP A 281 -6.44 21.80 -14.47
CA ASP A 281 -5.68 20.65 -14.96
C ASP A 281 -4.22 20.64 -14.46
N ASN A 282 -3.78 21.70 -13.78
CA ASN A 282 -2.40 21.83 -13.34
C ASN A 282 -2.19 21.25 -11.93
N LEU A 283 -1.42 20.16 -11.85
CA LEU A 283 -1.02 19.50 -10.60
C LEU A 283 0.38 19.90 -10.10
N SER A 284 1.03 20.92 -10.68
CA SER A 284 2.37 21.36 -10.24
C SER A 284 2.43 21.78 -8.77
N GLY A 285 1.28 22.20 -8.22
CA GLY A 285 1.12 22.58 -6.81
C GLY A 285 0.69 21.44 -5.89
N LEU A 286 0.45 20.23 -6.42
CA LEU A 286 -0.08 19.11 -5.65
C LEU A 286 0.88 18.72 -4.52
N ARG A 287 0.36 18.70 -3.30
CA ARG A 287 1.14 18.45 -2.07
C ARG A 287 1.10 16.99 -1.61
N TYR A 288 0.10 16.23 -2.03
CA TYR A 288 -0.14 14.86 -1.58
C TYR A 288 -0.49 13.99 -2.78
N GLY A 289 0.31 12.95 -3.01
CA GLY A 289 0.16 11.98 -4.10
C GLY A 289 -0.95 10.96 -3.83
N LYS A 290 -1.41 10.84 -2.57
CA LYS A 290 -2.63 10.09 -2.25
C LYS A 290 -3.54 10.91 -1.35
N ILE A 291 -4.82 10.91 -1.66
CA ILE A 291 -5.88 11.58 -0.91
C ILE A 291 -6.84 10.48 -0.46
N CYS A 292 -6.93 10.26 0.84
CA CYS A 292 -7.74 9.21 1.45
C CYS A 292 -8.93 9.84 2.19
N ILE A 293 -10.14 9.54 1.74
CA ILE A 293 -11.38 9.88 2.45
C ILE A 293 -11.58 8.85 3.55
N LEU A 294 -11.58 9.29 4.80
CA LEU A 294 -11.76 8.46 5.98
C LEU A 294 -13.01 8.92 6.74
N ALA A 295 -14.13 8.24 6.47
CA ALA A 295 -15.42 8.50 7.08
C ALA A 295 -15.85 7.34 7.98
N ASP A 296 -16.77 7.60 8.91
CA ASP A 296 -17.31 6.55 9.78
C ASP A 296 -18.14 5.54 8.99
N ALA A 297 -18.17 4.29 9.46
CA ALA A 297 -18.94 3.20 8.86
C ALA A 297 -20.42 3.24 9.29
N ASP A 298 -21.01 4.44 9.22
CA ASP A 298 -22.41 4.71 9.54
C ASP A 298 -23.09 5.50 8.39
N SER A 299 -24.36 5.83 8.57
CA SER A 299 -25.13 6.55 7.54
C SER A 299 -24.63 7.98 7.29
N ASP A 300 -24.09 8.66 8.30
CA ASP A 300 -23.60 10.04 8.16
C ASP A 300 -22.22 10.05 7.48
N GLY A 301 -21.34 9.10 7.81
CA GLY A 301 -20.06 8.91 7.15
C GLY A 301 -20.22 8.49 5.69
N ALA A 302 -21.16 7.59 5.37
CA ALA A 302 -21.48 7.26 3.99
C ALA A 302 -21.99 8.49 3.20
N HIS A 303 -22.77 9.36 3.84
CA HIS A 303 -23.23 10.60 3.24
C HIS A 303 -22.06 11.58 2.98
N ILE A 304 -21.16 11.77 3.94
CA ILE A 304 -19.97 12.62 3.76
C ILE A 304 -19.04 12.07 2.68
N ALA A 305 -18.80 10.76 2.68
CA ALA A 305 -18.01 10.11 1.64
C ALA A 305 -18.63 10.34 0.25
N THR A 306 -19.96 10.23 0.12
CA THR A 306 -20.68 10.51 -1.13
C THR A 306 -20.46 11.96 -1.60
N LEU A 307 -20.58 12.93 -0.70
CA LEU A 307 -20.40 14.35 -1.02
C LEU A 307 -18.94 14.67 -1.40
N LEU A 308 -17.96 14.08 -0.73
CA LEU A 308 -16.54 14.22 -1.07
C LEU A 308 -16.22 13.56 -2.43
N CYS A 309 -16.74 12.37 -2.69
CA CYS A 309 -16.62 11.72 -3.99
C CYS A 309 -17.19 12.60 -5.11
N ALA A 310 -18.35 13.22 -4.88
CA ALA A 310 -18.95 14.15 -5.85
C ALA A 310 -18.10 15.42 -6.04
N LEU A 311 -17.54 15.97 -4.96
CA LEU A 311 -16.61 17.11 -5.02
C LEU A 311 -15.39 16.78 -5.90
N PHE A 312 -14.72 15.66 -5.64
CA PHE A 312 -13.54 15.26 -6.42
C PHE A 312 -13.89 14.90 -7.86
N PHE A 313 -14.99 14.18 -8.08
CA PHE A 313 -15.48 13.83 -9.41
C PHE A 313 -15.75 15.08 -10.25
N LYS A 314 -16.47 16.06 -9.70
CA LYS A 314 -16.94 17.23 -10.46
C LYS A 314 -15.91 18.34 -10.56
N HIS A 315 -15.23 18.66 -9.45
CA HIS A 315 -14.38 19.85 -9.35
C HIS A 315 -12.88 19.54 -9.40
N PHE A 316 -12.47 18.30 -9.18
CA PHE A 316 -11.07 17.89 -9.27
C PHE A 316 -10.89 16.63 -10.15
N PRO A 317 -11.47 16.60 -11.37
CA PRO A 317 -11.51 15.40 -12.17
C PRO A 317 -10.12 14.85 -12.50
N VAL A 318 -9.11 15.73 -12.64
CA VAL A 318 -7.72 15.32 -12.91
C VAL A 318 -7.14 14.47 -11.78
N LEU A 319 -7.45 14.79 -10.52
CA LEU A 319 -7.00 13.99 -9.38
C LEU A 319 -7.58 12.58 -9.40
N VAL A 320 -8.84 12.45 -9.85
CA VAL A 320 -9.49 11.14 -9.99
C VAL A 320 -8.93 10.37 -11.19
N ARG A 321 -8.74 11.03 -12.35
CA ARG A 321 -8.17 10.41 -13.56
C ARG A 321 -6.76 9.88 -13.31
N GLN A 322 -5.94 10.59 -12.54
CA GLN A 322 -4.58 10.17 -12.18
C GLN A 322 -4.52 9.20 -10.99
N GLY A 323 -5.67 8.83 -10.41
CA GLY A 323 -5.73 7.82 -9.35
C GLY A 323 -5.24 8.29 -7.99
N HIS A 324 -5.29 9.60 -7.71
CA HIS A 324 -4.87 10.13 -6.40
C HIS A 324 -5.93 9.93 -5.31
N VAL A 325 -7.22 9.87 -5.67
CA VAL A 325 -8.34 9.86 -4.72
C VAL A 325 -8.75 8.43 -4.34
N HIS A 326 -8.82 8.18 -3.05
CA HIS A 326 -9.14 6.88 -2.45
C HIS A 326 -10.14 7.04 -1.31
N VAL A 327 -10.93 6.00 -1.06
CA VAL A 327 -11.79 5.86 0.12
C VAL A 327 -11.19 4.78 1.01
N ALA A 328 -10.95 5.11 2.27
CA ALA A 328 -10.45 4.16 3.26
C ALA A 328 -11.59 3.27 3.77
N MET A 329 -11.31 1.97 3.93
CA MET A 329 -12.27 0.98 4.39
C MET A 329 -11.84 0.48 5.78
N PRO A 330 -12.23 1.17 6.87
CA PRO A 330 -11.97 0.68 8.21
C PRO A 330 -12.77 -0.61 8.49
N PRO A 331 -12.28 -1.52 9.35
CA PRO A 331 -12.98 -2.76 9.66
C PRO A 331 -14.23 -2.52 10.50
N LEU A 332 -15.30 -3.28 10.21
CA LEU A 332 -16.53 -3.29 11.01
C LEU A 332 -16.41 -4.13 12.28
N TYR A 333 -15.55 -5.16 12.27
CA TYR A 333 -15.42 -6.09 13.38
C TYR A 333 -13.96 -6.29 13.82
N ARG A 334 -13.76 -6.44 15.12
CA ARG A 334 -12.56 -7.03 15.73
C ARG A 334 -12.94 -8.36 16.36
N ILE A 335 -12.12 -9.39 16.13
CA ILE A 335 -12.31 -10.73 16.68
C ILE A 335 -11.04 -11.07 17.48
N ASP A 336 -11.20 -11.21 18.79
CA ASP A 336 -10.11 -11.55 19.70
C ASP A 336 -10.19 -13.04 20.07
N VAL A 337 -9.10 -13.80 19.86
CA VAL A 337 -9.00 -15.21 20.27
C VAL A 337 -7.71 -15.42 21.05
N GLY A 338 -7.82 -15.47 22.38
CA GLY A 338 -6.66 -15.63 23.25
C GLY A 338 -5.72 -14.42 23.17
N LYS A 339 -4.61 -14.55 22.41
CA LYS A 339 -3.64 -13.47 22.17
C LYS A 339 -3.67 -12.93 20.74
N GLU A 340 -4.41 -13.57 19.84
CA GLU A 340 -4.51 -13.18 18.44
C GLU A 340 -5.69 -12.22 18.25
N MET A 341 -5.50 -11.22 17.41
CA MET A 341 -6.51 -10.24 17.03
C MET A 341 -6.70 -10.29 15.52
N PHE A 342 -7.94 -10.36 15.07
CA PHE A 342 -8.33 -10.34 13.67
C PHE A 342 -9.29 -9.18 13.42
N TYR A 343 -9.31 -8.66 12.20
CA TYR A 343 -10.21 -7.59 11.78
C TYR A 343 -10.98 -8.03 10.54
N ALA A 344 -12.27 -7.70 10.49
CA ALA A 344 -13.14 -8.00 9.35
C ALA A 344 -13.83 -6.72 8.85
N LEU A 345 -13.91 -6.54 7.54
CA LEU A 345 -14.62 -5.42 6.90
C LEU A 345 -16.13 -5.60 6.93
N ASP A 346 -16.62 -6.83 6.78
CA ASP A 346 -18.04 -7.12 6.66
C ASP A 346 -18.42 -8.43 7.38
N ASP A 347 -19.70 -8.76 7.34
CA ASP A 347 -20.24 -9.96 7.97
C ASP A 347 -19.73 -11.26 7.32
N ALA A 348 -19.45 -11.23 6.01
CA ALA A 348 -18.95 -12.39 5.28
C ALA A 348 -17.50 -12.71 5.68
N GLU A 349 -16.64 -11.70 5.75
CA GLU A 349 -15.26 -11.82 6.21
C GLU A 349 -15.21 -12.21 7.69
N LYS A 350 -16.09 -11.64 8.52
CA LYS A 350 -16.23 -12.05 9.93
C LYS A 350 -16.54 -13.54 10.03
N GLN A 351 -17.49 -14.04 9.25
CA GLN A 351 -17.85 -15.46 9.26
C GLN A 351 -16.69 -16.33 8.77
N GLY A 352 -16.01 -15.94 7.69
CA GLY A 352 -14.83 -16.63 7.18
C GLY A 352 -13.72 -16.75 8.23
N ILE A 353 -13.43 -15.68 8.97
CA ILE A 353 -12.45 -15.69 10.06
C ILE A 353 -12.89 -16.63 11.19
N LEU A 354 -14.17 -16.62 11.58
CA LEU A 354 -14.70 -17.53 12.61
C LEU A 354 -14.63 -19.00 12.18
N ASP A 355 -14.92 -19.29 10.91
CA ASP A 355 -14.84 -20.64 10.35
C ASP A 355 -13.38 -21.12 10.33
N GLN A 356 -12.43 -20.24 9.96
CA GLN A 356 -11.00 -20.53 10.01
C GLN A 356 -10.52 -20.82 11.44
N ILE A 357 -10.87 -19.96 12.41
CA ILE A 357 -10.56 -20.15 13.84
C ILE A 357 -11.06 -21.53 14.33
N THR A 358 -12.26 -21.91 13.90
CA THR A 358 -12.89 -23.18 14.26
C THR A 358 -12.17 -24.37 13.60
N ALA A 359 -11.84 -24.27 12.31
CA ALA A 359 -11.13 -25.29 11.56
C ALA A 359 -9.72 -25.56 12.13
N GLU A 360 -9.01 -24.50 12.52
CA GLU A 360 -7.68 -24.56 13.13
C GLU A 360 -7.70 -25.02 14.60
N LYS A 361 -8.89 -25.24 15.18
CA LYS A 361 -9.09 -25.63 16.60
C LYS A 361 -8.33 -24.71 17.57
N LYS A 362 -8.30 -23.40 17.27
CA LYS A 362 -7.63 -22.42 18.13
C LYS A 362 -8.24 -22.43 19.52
N ARG A 363 -7.38 -22.48 20.54
CA ARG A 363 -7.80 -22.54 21.95
C ARG A 363 -8.21 -21.16 22.44
N GLY A 364 -9.51 -20.93 22.58
CA GLY A 364 -10.06 -19.73 23.20
C GLY A 364 -11.48 -19.44 22.70
N THR A 365 -12.28 -18.75 23.52
CA THR A 365 -13.58 -18.24 23.08
C THR A 365 -13.35 -16.99 22.23
N ALA A 366 -13.90 -16.96 21.01
CA ALA A 366 -13.84 -15.78 20.16
C ALA A 366 -14.69 -14.65 20.73
N HIS A 367 -14.06 -13.50 21.00
CA HIS A 367 -14.73 -12.30 21.46
C HIS A 367 -14.87 -11.32 20.30
N ILE A 368 -16.10 -11.03 19.89
CA ILE A 368 -16.37 -10.18 18.74
C ILE A 368 -16.77 -8.79 19.23
N GLN A 369 -16.05 -7.76 18.79
CA GLN A 369 -16.39 -6.36 18.97
C GLN A 369 -16.77 -5.75 17.62
N ARG A 370 -17.94 -5.12 17.52
CA ARG A 370 -18.33 -4.32 16.35
C ARG A 370 -17.95 -2.86 16.61
N PHE A 371 -17.30 -2.24 15.64
CA PHE A 371 -17.03 -0.80 15.65
C PHE A 371 -18.21 -0.06 15.05
N LYS A 372 -18.68 1.01 15.71
CA LYS A 372 -19.75 1.87 15.19
C LYS A 372 -19.22 3.15 14.55
N GLY A 373 -18.01 3.57 14.90
CA GLY A 373 -17.35 4.74 14.36
C GLY A 373 -15.86 4.73 14.66
N LEU A 374 -15.10 5.57 13.95
CA LEU A 374 -13.64 5.65 14.06
C LEU A 374 -13.20 6.14 15.46
N GLY A 375 -14.06 6.87 16.16
CA GLY A 375 -13.81 7.34 17.53
C GLY A 375 -13.78 6.22 18.58
N GLU A 376 -14.34 5.04 18.28
CA GLU A 376 -14.28 3.86 19.17
C GLU A 376 -12.98 3.07 19.03
N MET A 377 -12.20 3.35 17.97
CA MET A 377 -10.90 2.73 17.74
C MET A 377 -9.81 3.51 18.47
N ASN A 378 -8.99 2.78 19.22
CA ASN A 378 -7.79 3.36 19.81
C ASN A 378 -6.78 3.72 18.70
N PRO A 379 -5.90 4.72 18.88
CA PRO A 379 -4.94 5.12 17.84
C PRO A 379 -4.06 3.99 17.29
N SER A 380 -3.72 2.99 18.11
CA SER A 380 -2.96 1.83 17.65
C SER A 380 -3.76 0.95 16.68
N GLN A 381 -5.05 0.75 16.94
CA GLN A 381 -5.95 0.00 16.08
C GLN A 381 -6.16 0.74 14.77
N LEU A 382 -6.44 2.05 14.83
CA LEU A 382 -6.61 2.87 13.63
C LEU A 382 -5.34 2.88 12.75
N ARG A 383 -4.15 2.92 13.39
CA ARG A 383 -2.86 2.80 12.69
C ARG A 383 -2.77 1.47 11.96
N GLU A 384 -2.99 0.37 12.67
CA GLU A 384 -2.84 -0.98 12.13
C GLU A 384 -3.87 -1.29 11.04
N THR A 385 -5.11 -0.82 11.17
CA THR A 385 -6.19 -1.27 10.27
C THR A 385 -6.39 -0.35 9.07
N THR A 386 -6.24 0.95 9.26
CA THR A 386 -6.76 1.93 8.29
C THR A 386 -5.68 2.87 7.75
N MET A 387 -4.59 3.07 8.48
CA MET A 387 -3.54 4.04 8.09
C MET A 387 -2.26 3.40 7.57
N ASN A 388 -1.84 2.26 8.11
CA ASN A 388 -0.61 1.59 7.71
C ASN A 388 -0.71 1.09 6.25
N PRO A 389 0.19 1.53 5.34
CA PRO A 389 0.17 1.11 3.94
C PRO A 389 0.23 -0.40 3.70
N GLU A 390 0.80 -1.18 4.62
CA GLU A 390 0.97 -2.62 4.47
C GLU A 390 -0.31 -3.42 4.73
N THR A 391 -1.17 -2.92 5.61
CA THR A 391 -2.34 -3.65 6.14
C THR A 391 -3.67 -3.00 5.77
N ARG A 392 -3.68 -1.70 5.45
CA ARG A 392 -4.91 -0.98 5.12
C ARG A 392 -5.52 -1.41 3.80
N ARG A 393 -6.83 -1.15 3.68
CA ARG A 393 -7.59 -1.35 2.45
C ARG A 393 -8.13 -0.01 1.96
N LEU A 394 -7.82 0.31 0.71
CA LEU A 394 -8.25 1.53 0.04
C LEU A 394 -9.00 1.17 -1.24
N VAL A 395 -10.11 1.86 -1.49
CA VAL A 395 -10.84 1.80 -2.76
C VAL A 395 -10.47 3.04 -3.56
N GLN A 396 -9.79 2.86 -4.69
CA GLN A 396 -9.42 3.96 -5.57
C GLN A 396 -10.65 4.43 -6.37
N LEU A 397 -10.92 5.74 -6.37
CA LEU A 397 -11.96 6.33 -7.20
C LEU A 397 -11.47 6.40 -8.65
N THR A 398 -12.27 5.92 -9.61
CA THR A 398 -11.92 5.87 -11.04
C THR A 398 -13.05 6.39 -11.91
N LEU A 399 -12.72 6.81 -13.14
CA LEU A 399 -13.64 7.42 -14.12
C LEU A 399 -13.86 6.53 -15.35
N GLN A 400 -14.01 5.21 -15.18
CA GLN A 400 -14.13 4.28 -16.32
C GLN A 400 -15.40 4.47 -17.15
N GLU A 401 -16.53 4.83 -16.52
CA GLU A 401 -17.82 5.07 -17.17
C GLU A 401 -18.38 6.45 -16.80
N GLU A 402 -17.66 7.52 -17.16
CA GLU A 402 -17.96 8.90 -16.74
C GLU A 402 -19.43 9.28 -16.98
N SER A 403 -20.02 8.94 -18.13
CA SER A 403 -21.44 9.21 -18.41
C SER A 403 -22.40 8.55 -17.40
N LYS A 404 -22.22 7.27 -17.07
CA LYS A 404 -23.11 6.58 -16.12
C LYS A 404 -22.90 7.08 -14.70
N ALA A 405 -21.65 7.38 -14.34
CA ALA A 405 -21.32 7.97 -13.06
C ALA A 405 -21.96 9.35 -12.90
N THR A 406 -21.91 10.19 -13.93
CA THR A 406 -22.59 11.50 -13.96
C THR A 406 -24.09 11.36 -13.81
N ASP A 407 -24.73 10.45 -14.56
CA ASP A 407 -26.19 10.25 -14.48
C ASP A 407 -26.64 9.79 -13.09
N MET A 408 -25.85 8.92 -12.45
CA MET A 408 -26.09 8.43 -11.10
C MET A 408 -25.87 9.52 -10.06
N MET A 409 -24.74 10.23 -10.11
CA MET A 409 -24.47 11.35 -9.20
C MET A 409 -25.53 12.44 -9.33
N ASP A 410 -26.01 12.70 -10.54
CA ASP A 410 -27.09 13.64 -10.81
C ASP A 410 -28.42 13.19 -10.21
N LEU A 411 -28.78 11.91 -10.35
CA LEU A 411 -29.95 11.33 -9.69
C LEU A 411 -29.85 11.48 -8.16
N LEU A 412 -28.67 11.22 -7.60
CA LEU A 412 -28.45 11.21 -6.16
C LEU A 412 -28.36 12.61 -5.55
N LEU A 413 -27.80 13.60 -6.25
CA LEU A 413 -27.40 14.87 -5.66
C LEU A 413 -28.12 16.10 -6.21
N ALA A 414 -28.72 16.04 -7.40
CA ALA A 414 -29.43 17.18 -7.96
C ALA A 414 -30.72 17.48 -7.17
N LYS A 415 -31.01 18.78 -6.99
CA LYS A 415 -32.20 19.22 -6.25
C LYS A 415 -33.48 18.95 -7.04
N GLN A 416 -33.45 19.13 -8.36
CA GLN A 416 -34.63 18.96 -9.22
C GLN A 416 -35.06 17.50 -9.40
N ARG A 417 -34.17 16.55 -9.12
CA ARG A 417 -34.44 15.11 -9.28
C ARG A 417 -34.95 14.43 -8.01
N ALA A 418 -35.49 15.20 -7.06
CA ALA A 418 -35.99 14.66 -5.80
C ALA A 418 -37.07 13.56 -5.99
N ASN A 419 -37.95 13.72 -6.99
CA ASN A 419 -38.96 12.70 -7.30
C ASN A 419 -38.35 11.42 -7.88
N ASP A 420 -37.35 11.54 -8.74
CA ASP A 420 -36.66 10.40 -9.34
C ASP A 420 -35.85 9.65 -8.28
N ARG A 421 -35.14 10.39 -7.42
CA ARG A 421 -34.41 9.84 -6.28
C ARG A 421 -35.35 9.10 -5.33
N LYS A 422 -36.55 9.64 -5.09
CA LYS A 422 -37.57 8.95 -4.27
C LYS A 422 -37.96 7.61 -4.89
N LYS A 423 -38.27 7.56 -6.19
CA LYS A 423 -38.60 6.31 -6.90
C LYS A 423 -37.45 5.32 -6.83
N TRP A 424 -36.22 5.79 -7.06
CA TRP A 424 -35.02 4.96 -6.98
C TRP A 424 -34.84 4.36 -5.58
N LEU A 425 -35.06 5.15 -4.51
CA LEU A 425 -35.05 4.67 -3.13
C LEU A 425 -36.19 3.67 -2.85
N GLU A 426 -37.37 3.85 -3.43
CA GLU A 426 -38.49 2.90 -3.31
C GLU A 426 -38.19 1.57 -4.02
N GLU A 427 -37.52 1.61 -5.18
CA GLU A 427 -37.16 0.43 -5.98
C GLU A 427 -35.92 -0.32 -5.44
N LYS A 428 -34.99 0.38 -4.80
CA LYS A 428 -33.70 -0.14 -4.34
C LYS A 428 -33.56 -0.20 -2.82
N GLY A 429 -34.60 0.19 -2.08
CA GLY A 429 -34.57 0.25 -0.62
C GLY A 429 -34.42 -1.12 0.03
N ASP A 430 -34.77 -2.20 -0.66
CA ASP A 430 -34.57 -3.59 -0.24
C ASP A 430 -33.09 -4.03 -0.24
N LEU A 431 -32.22 -3.30 -0.95
CA LEU A 431 -30.78 -3.53 -0.96
C LEU A 431 -30.05 -2.86 0.22
N ALA A 432 -30.74 -2.00 0.98
CA ALA A 432 -30.16 -1.38 2.16
C ALA A 432 -30.19 -2.36 3.33
N GLU A 433 -29.02 -2.77 3.81
CA GLU A 433 -28.91 -3.45 5.11
C GLU A 433 -29.21 -2.44 6.22
N VAL A 434 -30.43 -2.47 6.75
CA VAL A 434 -30.81 -1.65 7.91
C VAL A 434 -30.16 -2.27 9.14
N SER A 435 -29.03 -1.69 9.56
CA SER A 435 -28.24 -2.12 10.72
C SER A 435 -28.88 -1.78 12.06
#